data_AF-A0A7C7X5D6-F1
#
_entry.id   AF-A0A7C7X5D6-F1
#
_cell.length_a   1.000
_cell.length_b   1.000
_cell.length_c   1.000
_cell.angle_alpha   90.00
_cell.angle_beta   90.00
_cell.angle_gamma   90.00
#
_symmetry.space_group_name_H-M   'P 1'
#
loop_
_entity.id
_entity.type
_entity.pdbx_description
1 polymer ?
#
loop_
_entity_poly.entity_id
_entity_poly.type
_entity_poly.pdbx_seq_one_letter_code
_entity_poly.pdbx_strand_id
1 'polypeptide(L)'
;GYLHWGHDITPEENQYEAGLGFAISYKKNVDFIGKDALLKIKDKKPKKKLVIFSLKENKPGFPLLLHDEPILSDGKIIGRTTSGNYSFNFKKNMAFGYIDSKKILNRENIEIEIEKMRYKAIIESKPLHDPNNKNIKL
;
A
#
# COMPACT_ATOMS: atom_id res chain seq x y z
N GLY A 1 -1.99 0.98 -7.84
CA GLY A 1 -0.90 1.20 -8.80
C GLY A 1 -0.22 -0.13 -9.09
N TYR A 2 0.85 -0.10 -9.88
CA TYR A 2 1.72 -1.26 -10.08
C TYR A 2 2.77 -1.32 -8.98
N LEU A 3 3.20 -2.53 -8.62
CA LEU A 3 4.06 -2.78 -7.47
C LEU A 3 5.48 -3.10 -7.91
N HIS A 4 6.47 -2.63 -7.15
CA HIS A 4 7.88 -2.86 -7.40
C HIS A 4 8.43 -3.97 -6.49
N TRP A 5 8.95 -5.05 -7.09
CA TRP A 5 9.62 -6.12 -6.33
C TRP A 5 10.91 -5.59 -5.71
N GLY A 6 11.17 -5.95 -4.46
CA GLY A 6 12.30 -5.44 -3.66
C GLY A 6 11.96 -4.20 -2.83
N HIS A 7 10.89 -3.48 -3.15
CA HIS A 7 10.39 -2.34 -2.34
C HIS A 7 8.98 -2.60 -1.80
N ASP A 8 7.98 -2.71 -2.68
CA ASP A 8 6.58 -2.90 -2.28
C ASP A 8 6.24 -4.36 -1.96
N ILE A 9 7.02 -5.30 -2.49
CA ILE A 9 6.87 -6.72 -2.25
C ILE A 9 8.26 -7.35 -2.09
N THR A 10 8.42 -8.06 -0.98
CA THR A 10 9.60 -8.87 -0.68
C THR A 10 9.12 -10.26 -0.20
N PRO A 11 10.03 -11.19 0.15
CA PRO A 11 9.63 -12.43 0.82
C PRO A 11 8.92 -12.24 2.18
N GLU A 12 8.92 -11.03 2.76
CA GLU A 12 8.24 -10.71 4.02
C GLU A 12 6.72 -10.54 3.88
N GLU A 13 6.21 -10.43 2.65
CA GLU A 13 4.80 -10.23 2.33
C GLU A 13 4.26 -11.42 1.53
N ASN A 14 2.99 -11.74 1.74
CA ASN A 14 2.27 -12.62 0.83
C ASN A 14 1.37 -11.83 -0.14
N GLN A 15 0.92 -12.51 -1.19
CA GLN A 15 0.13 -11.94 -2.28
C GLN A 15 -1.21 -11.35 -1.80
N TYR A 16 -1.81 -11.87 -0.71
CA TYR A 16 -3.05 -11.32 -0.17
C TYR A 16 -2.81 -10.01 0.60
N GLU A 17 -1.70 -9.91 1.32
CA GLU A 17 -1.28 -8.68 1.99
C GLU A 17 -0.96 -7.58 0.97
N ALA A 18 -0.27 -7.93 -0.13
CA ALA A 18 0.08 -7.03 -1.22
C ALA A 18 -1.10 -6.67 -2.16
N GLY A 19 -2.28 -7.29 -1.99
CA GLY A 19 -3.43 -7.08 -2.89
C GLY A 19 -3.29 -7.73 -4.28
N LEU A 20 -2.34 -8.65 -4.45
CA LEU A 20 -2.06 -9.40 -5.67
C LEU A 20 -2.81 -10.73 -5.77
N GLY A 21 -3.91 -10.91 -5.03
CA GLY A 21 -4.72 -12.12 -5.07
C GLY A 21 -5.20 -12.49 -6.49
N PHE A 22 -5.40 -11.48 -7.35
CA PHE A 22 -5.80 -11.69 -8.75
C PHE A 22 -4.73 -12.41 -9.60
N ALA A 23 -3.45 -12.35 -9.21
CA ALA A 23 -2.35 -13.00 -9.91
C ALA A 23 -2.18 -14.48 -9.52
N ILE A 24 -2.92 -14.96 -8.51
CA ILE A 24 -2.88 -16.36 -8.07
C ILE A 24 -3.93 -17.15 -8.87
N SER A 25 -3.48 -18.20 -9.57
CA SER A 25 -4.40 -19.11 -10.28
C SER A 25 -4.35 -20.50 -9.70
N TYR A 26 -5.37 -20.84 -8.91
CA TYR A 26 -5.60 -22.19 -8.38
C TYR A 26 -6.16 -23.17 -9.42
N LYS A 27 -6.56 -22.67 -10.59
CA LYS A 27 -7.08 -23.49 -11.70
C LYS A 27 -5.98 -24.15 -12.52
N LYS A 28 -4.71 -23.75 -12.32
CA LYS A 28 -3.59 -24.35 -13.05
C LYS A 28 -3.46 -25.83 -12.66
N ASN A 29 -3.28 -26.69 -13.65
CA ASN A 29 -3.02 -28.12 -13.44
C ASN A 29 -1.54 -28.37 -13.08
N VAL A 30 -1.03 -27.61 -12.11
CA VAL A 30 0.33 -27.74 -11.58
C VAL A 30 0.30 -27.43 -10.08
N ASP A 31 1.09 -28.17 -9.32
CA ASP A 31 1.34 -27.86 -7.92
C ASP A 31 2.50 -26.86 -7.81
N PHE A 32 2.16 -25.57 -7.81
CA PHE A 32 3.17 -24.51 -7.79
C PHE A 32 3.70 -24.27 -6.37
N ILE A 33 4.96 -23.83 -6.29
CA ILE A 33 5.62 -23.53 -5.01
C ILE A 33 4.79 -22.52 -4.21
N GLY A 34 4.45 -22.88 -2.97
CA GLY A 34 3.68 -22.03 -2.05
C GLY A 34 2.16 -22.18 -2.14
N LYS A 35 1.62 -23.04 -3.02
CA LYS A 35 0.17 -23.26 -3.17
C LYS A 35 -0.52 -23.60 -1.84
N ASP A 36 -0.01 -24.60 -1.11
CA ASP A 36 -0.60 -25.03 0.16
C ASP A 36 -0.54 -23.95 1.24
N ALA A 37 0.55 -23.17 1.28
CA ALA A 37 0.69 -22.04 2.20
C ALA A 37 -0.36 -20.97 1.90
N LEU A 38 -0.59 -20.66 0.62
CA LEU A 38 -1.59 -19.70 0.20
C LEU A 38 -3.02 -20.20 0.45
N LEU A 39 -3.31 -21.48 0.22
CA LEU A 39 -4.62 -22.07 0.55
C LEU A 39 -4.95 -21.93 2.04
N LYS A 40 -3.97 -22.13 2.94
CA LYS A 40 -4.16 -22.00 4.40
C LYS A 40 -4.51 -20.58 4.85
N ILE A 41 -4.21 -19.56 4.05
CA ILE A 41 -4.45 -18.15 4.39
C ILE A 41 -5.48 -17.46 3.48
N LYS A 42 -5.92 -18.11 2.40
CA LYS A 42 -6.81 -17.56 1.38
C LYS A 42 -8.07 -16.91 1.95
N ASP A 43 -8.72 -17.59 2.88
CA ASP A 43 -10.00 -17.15 3.46
C ASP A 43 -9.82 -16.42 4.81
N LYS A 44 -8.57 -16.16 5.21
CA LYS A 44 -8.24 -15.43 6.44
C LYS A 44 -8.03 -13.96 6.15
N LYS A 45 -8.41 -13.10 7.10
CA LYS A 45 -8.10 -11.67 7.03
C LYS A 45 -6.57 -11.49 7.07
N PRO A 46 -5.96 -10.75 6.11
CA PRO A 46 -4.54 -10.45 6.12
C PRO A 46 -4.12 -9.74 7.41
N LYS A 47 -2.90 -10.03 7.91
CA LYS A 47 -2.38 -9.37 9.13
C LYS A 47 -2.02 -7.92 8.83
N LYS A 48 -1.29 -7.69 7.75
CA LYS A 48 -1.03 -6.37 7.17
C LYS A 48 -1.67 -6.25 5.80
N LYS A 49 -1.87 -5.01 5.32
CA LYS A 49 -2.37 -4.76 3.97
C LYS A 49 -1.62 -3.60 3.35
N LEU A 50 -1.23 -3.75 2.09
CA LEU A 50 -0.69 -2.66 1.29
C LEU A 50 -1.82 -1.71 0.90
N VAL A 51 -1.62 -0.42 1.13
CA VAL A 51 -2.57 0.64 0.76
C VAL A 51 -1.84 1.79 0.09
N ILE A 52 -2.61 2.63 -0.59
CA ILE A 52 -2.13 3.86 -1.22
C ILE A 52 -2.46 5.03 -0.29
N PHE A 53 -1.51 5.93 -0.13
CA PHE A 53 -1.67 7.18 0.61
C PHE A 53 -1.47 8.38 -0.31
N SER A 54 -2.15 9.47 0.00
CA SER A 54 -1.77 10.81 -0.44
C SER A 54 -1.68 11.78 0.74
N LEU A 55 -0.73 12.72 0.71
CA LEU A 55 -0.68 13.77 1.72
C LEU A 55 -1.82 14.80 1.48
N LYS A 56 -2.41 15.31 2.56
CA LYS A 56 -3.44 16.37 2.48
C LYS A 56 -2.85 17.69 2.01
N GLU A 57 -1.65 18.00 2.47
CA GLU A 57 -0.92 19.23 2.17
C GLU A 57 0.49 18.89 1.72
N ASN A 58 0.87 19.38 0.54
CA ASN A 58 2.19 19.18 -0.05
C ASN A 58 2.46 20.24 -1.13
N LYS A 59 3.70 20.32 -1.58
CA LYS A 59 4.09 21.03 -2.81
C LYS A 59 5.08 20.17 -3.61
N PRO A 60 5.33 20.46 -4.91
CA PRO A 60 6.34 19.74 -5.67
C PRO A 60 7.68 19.68 -4.91
N GLY A 61 8.19 18.46 -4.73
CA GLY A 61 9.45 18.21 -4.03
C GLY A 61 9.42 18.38 -2.51
N PHE A 62 8.27 18.63 -1.87
CA PHE A 62 8.20 18.78 -0.41
C PHE A 62 6.86 18.31 0.22
N PRO A 63 6.90 17.52 1.32
CA PRO A 63 8.09 16.88 1.88
C PRO A 63 8.70 15.85 0.92
N LEU A 64 9.98 15.52 1.11
CA LEU A 64 10.65 14.46 0.36
C LEU A 64 10.24 13.10 0.93
N LEU A 65 9.16 12.55 0.39
CA LEU A 65 8.60 11.25 0.76
C LEU A 65 9.18 10.17 -0.14
N LEU A 66 9.90 9.19 0.42
CA LEU A 66 10.68 8.20 -0.33
C LEU A 66 10.28 6.77 -0.01
N HIS A 67 10.53 6.31 1.22
CA HIS A 67 10.25 4.96 1.72
C HIS A 67 10.60 4.86 3.22
N ASP A 68 10.11 3.82 3.87
CA ASP A 68 10.38 3.47 5.27
C ASP A 68 9.88 4.47 6.33
N GLU A 69 9.14 5.50 5.93
CA GLU A 69 8.52 6.43 6.84
C GLU A 69 7.43 5.75 7.69
N PRO A 70 7.39 6.02 9.02
CA PRO A 70 6.35 5.50 9.89
C PRO A 70 4.96 6.02 9.50
N ILE A 71 3.98 5.11 9.47
CA ILE A 71 2.57 5.43 9.28
C ILE A 71 1.89 5.37 10.64
N LEU A 72 1.16 6.42 11.00
CA LEU A 72 0.50 6.56 12.30
C LEU A 72 -1.02 6.67 12.17
N SER A 73 -1.71 6.20 13.21
CA SER A 73 -3.14 6.46 13.47
C SER A 73 -3.29 6.82 14.94
N ASP A 74 -3.84 7.99 15.23
CA ASP A 74 -3.96 8.54 16.60
C ASP A 74 -2.62 8.51 17.37
N GLY A 75 -1.54 8.92 16.69
CA GLY A 75 -0.19 8.99 17.26
C GLY A 75 0.50 7.65 17.51
N LYS A 76 -0.13 6.51 17.18
CA LYS A 76 0.49 5.18 17.26
C LYS A 76 0.95 4.70 15.90
N ILE A 77 2.15 4.12 15.83
CA ILE A 77 2.66 3.51 14.61
C ILE A 77 1.83 2.28 14.27
N ILE A 78 1.24 2.30 13.07
CA ILE A 78 0.42 1.22 12.52
C ILE A 78 1.07 0.54 11.32
N GLY A 79 2.16 1.11 10.79
CA GLY A 79 2.73 0.65 9.53
C GLY A 79 3.97 1.43 9.09
N ARG A 80 4.38 1.15 7.86
CA ARG A 80 5.58 1.70 7.20
C ARG A 80 5.27 1.93 5.71
N THR A 81 5.73 3.03 5.15
CA THR A 81 5.71 3.27 3.68
C THR A 81 6.74 2.38 2.98
N THR A 82 6.46 1.96 1.76
CA THR A 82 7.37 1.12 0.95
C THR A 82 8.01 1.90 -0.21
N SER A 83 7.22 2.77 -0.81
CA SER A 83 7.65 3.64 -1.90
C SER A 83 6.83 4.93 -1.87
N GLY A 84 7.45 6.02 -2.30
CA GLY A 84 6.90 7.36 -2.23
C GLY A 84 7.45 8.24 -3.34
N ASN A 85 6.61 9.13 -3.86
CA ASN A 85 7.03 10.19 -4.78
C ASN A 85 5.95 11.28 -4.93
N TYR A 86 6.32 12.38 -5.57
CA TYR A 86 5.39 13.40 -6.01
C TYR A 86 4.78 13.05 -7.38
N SER A 87 3.45 12.98 -7.44
CA SER A 87 2.74 12.87 -8.72
C SER A 87 2.47 14.25 -9.31
N PHE A 88 3.08 14.56 -10.45
CA PHE A 88 2.82 15.80 -11.18
C PHE A 88 1.41 15.84 -11.79
N ASN A 89 0.88 14.69 -12.22
CA ASN A 89 -0.47 14.60 -12.80
C ASN A 89 -1.55 14.92 -11.78
N PHE A 90 -1.37 14.51 -10.51
CA PHE A 90 -2.36 14.69 -9.45
C PHE A 90 -1.99 15.77 -8.43
N LYS A 91 -0.81 16.38 -8.58
CA LYS A 91 -0.25 17.41 -7.68
C LYS A 91 -0.22 16.99 -6.21
N LYS A 92 0.11 15.71 -5.96
CA LYS A 92 0.07 15.07 -4.65
C LYS A 92 1.35 14.30 -4.37
N ASN A 93 1.84 14.38 -3.14
CA ASN A 93 2.78 13.38 -2.63
C ASN A 93 2.00 12.09 -2.37
N MET A 94 2.44 11.01 -3.00
CA MET A 94 1.82 9.70 -2.99
C MET A 94 2.77 8.70 -2.36
N ALA A 95 2.24 7.73 -1.62
CA ALA A 95 3.01 6.60 -1.14
C ALA A 95 2.22 5.30 -1.18
N PHE A 96 2.93 4.19 -1.32
CA PHE A 96 2.47 2.89 -0.87
C PHE A 96 2.95 2.63 0.55
N GLY A 97 2.22 1.80 1.29
CA GLY A 97 2.67 1.33 2.59
C GLY A 97 1.83 0.20 3.16
N TYR A 98 2.46 -0.61 4.00
CA TYR A 98 1.77 -1.67 4.73
C TYR A 98 1.28 -1.15 6.06
N ILE A 99 0.00 -1.38 6.34
CA ILE A 99 -0.61 -1.11 7.65
C ILE A 99 -1.10 -2.41 8.29
N ASP A 100 -0.89 -2.55 9.59
CA ASP A 100 -1.45 -3.63 10.39
C ASP A 100 -2.97 -3.45 10.46
N SER A 101 -3.70 -4.42 9.94
CA SER A 101 -5.16 -4.40 9.83
C SER A 101 -5.88 -4.38 11.19
N LYS A 102 -5.18 -4.68 12.29
CA LYS A 102 -5.71 -4.63 13.66
C LYS A 102 -5.40 -3.33 14.38
N LYS A 103 -4.41 -2.56 13.93
CA LYS A 103 -3.94 -1.35 14.62
C LYS A 103 -4.57 -0.05 14.10
N ILE A 104 -5.38 -0.12 13.06
CA ILE A 104 -6.12 1.05 12.56
C ILE A 104 -7.18 1.43 13.60
N LEU A 105 -6.91 2.47 14.38
CA LEU A 105 -7.83 3.00 15.39
C LEU A 105 -8.87 3.91 14.73
N ASN A 106 -8.40 4.89 13.97
CA ASN A 106 -9.23 5.80 13.19
C ASN A 106 -8.62 6.04 11.81
N ARG A 107 -9.40 5.76 10.75
CA ARG A 107 -8.98 5.95 9.35
C ARG A 107 -8.94 7.42 8.91
N GLU A 108 -9.55 8.32 9.67
CA GLU A 108 -9.59 9.75 9.34
C GLU A 108 -8.38 10.51 9.89
N ASN A 109 -7.72 9.95 10.90
CA ASN A 109 -6.56 10.55 11.57
C ASN A 109 -5.26 9.79 11.24
N ILE A 110 -4.99 9.66 9.95
CA ILE A 110 -3.75 9.05 9.46
C ILE A 110 -2.69 10.12 9.26
N GLU A 111 -1.48 9.81 9.72
CA GLU A 111 -0.30 10.65 9.54
C GLU A 111 0.87 9.81 9.00
N ILE A 112 1.76 10.45 8.24
CA ILE A 112 3.06 9.87 7.87
C ILE A 112 4.13 10.77 8.47
N GLU A 113 5.06 10.19 9.23
CA GLU A 113 6.16 10.93 9.84
C GLU A 113 7.35 10.95 8.88
N ILE A 114 7.66 12.13 8.35
CA ILE A 114 8.72 12.36 7.37
C ILE A 114 9.69 13.35 8.00
N GLU A 115 10.96 12.96 8.12
CA GLU A 115 11.99 13.79 8.77
C GLU A 115 11.58 14.31 10.17
N LYS A 116 10.92 13.45 10.97
CA LYS A 116 10.37 13.75 12.31
C LYS A 116 9.20 14.75 12.33
N MET A 117 8.68 15.13 11.17
CA MET A 117 7.50 15.98 11.02
C MET A 117 6.31 15.12 10.60
N ARG A 118 5.15 15.32 11.24
CA ARG A 118 3.94 14.56 10.92
C ARG A 118 3.11 15.27 9.86
N TYR A 119 2.82 14.57 8.78
CA TYR A 119 1.99 15.04 7.69
C TYR A 119 0.68 14.27 7.67
N LYS A 120 -0.45 14.99 7.66
CA LYS A 120 -1.77 14.36 7.53
C LYS A 120 -1.86 13.69 6.16
N ALA A 121 -2.33 12.44 6.16
CA ALA A 121 -2.49 11.65 4.95
C ALA A 121 -3.93 11.14 4.80
N ILE A 122 -4.25 10.72 3.58
CA ILE A 122 -5.52 10.11 3.19
C ILE A 122 -5.18 8.72 2.67
N ILE A 123 -5.92 7.70 3.13
CA ILE A 123 -5.89 6.38 2.49
C ILE A 123 -6.74 6.44 1.22
N GLU A 124 -6.10 6.28 0.07
CA GLU A 124 -6.77 6.28 -1.23
C GLU A 124 -7.45 4.91 -1.45
N SER A 125 -8.77 4.91 -1.57
CA SER A 125 -9.56 3.69 -1.76
C SER A 125 -9.42 3.07 -3.15
N LYS A 126 -8.98 3.87 -4.12
CA LYS A 126 -8.79 3.50 -5.52
C LYS A 126 -7.53 4.18 -6.07
N PRO A 127 -6.92 3.64 -7.13
CA PRO A 127 -5.91 4.37 -7.89
C PRO A 127 -6.45 5.73 -8.35
N LEU A 128 -5.62 6.78 -8.26
CA LEU A 128 -6.00 8.10 -8.76
C LEU A 128 -6.12 8.14 -10.29
N HIS A 129 -5.30 7.36 -10.98
CA HIS A 129 -5.35 7.22 -12.43
C HIS A 129 -6.15 5.98 -12.85
N ASP A 130 -7.15 6.19 -13.69
CA ASP A 130 -7.93 5.15 -14.38
C ASP A 130 -8.25 3.91 -13.52
N PRO A 131 -8.99 4.06 -12.41
CA PRO A 131 -9.24 2.97 -11.47
C PRO A 131 -10.06 1.81 -12.05
N ASN A 132 -10.69 2.01 -13.20
CA ASN A 132 -11.52 1.02 -13.88
C ASN A 132 -10.85 0.42 -15.12
N ASN A 133 -9.58 0.80 -15.40
CA ASN A 133 -8.81 0.36 -16.55
C ASN A 133 -9.49 0.66 -17.91
N LYS A 134 -10.20 1.79 -18.03
CA LYS A 134 -10.89 2.21 -19.26
C LYS A 134 -9.92 2.59 -20.37
N ASN A 135 -8.73 3.07 -20.04
CA ASN A 135 -7.74 3.51 -21.01
C ASN A 135 -6.88 2.36 -21.55
N ILE A 136 -6.88 1.21 -20.87
CA ILE A 136 -6.08 0.03 -21.24
C ILE A 136 -6.92 -1.15 -21.70
N LYS A 137 -8.23 -1.16 -21.44
CA LYS A 137 -9.15 -2.13 -22.01
C LYS A 137 -9.60 -1.61 -23.37
N LEU A 138 -9.33 -2.42 -24.40
CA LEU A 138 -9.91 -2.27 -25.74
C LEU A 138 -11.42 -2.48 -25.69
#